data_AF-A0A0S8ESW3-F1
#
_entry.id   AF-A0A0S8ESW3-F1
#
_cell.length_a   1.000
_cell.length_b   1.000
_cell.length_c   1.000
_cell.angle_alpha   90.00
_cell.angle_beta   90.00
_cell.angle_gamma   90.00
#
_symmetry.space_group_name_H-M   'P 1'
#
loop_
_entity.id
_entity.type
_entity.pdbx_description
1 polymer ?
#
loop_
_entity_poly.entity_id
_entity_poly.type
_entity_poly.pdbx_seq_one_letter_code
_entity_poly.pdbx_strand_id
1 'polypeptide(L)'
;MSNKGLFEGFSEEKQKEYEEAIHKRYGDEDLKESQKRWKSYSPKKKEAIKAESQAIFTTIGAYIDKGHDSPEVQAQIKALHKHIGYFYECTYERLLGLG
;
A
#
# COMPACT_ATOMS: atom_id res chain seq x y z
N MET A 1 -1.32 -22.68 -3.79
CA MET A 1 -0.68 -21.47 -4.35
C MET A 1 0.41 -21.03 -3.38
N SER A 2 1.68 -21.04 -3.77
CA SER A 2 2.74 -20.56 -2.89
C SER A 2 2.68 -19.02 -2.88
N ASN A 3 2.18 -18.42 -1.79
CA ASN A 3 2.05 -16.96 -1.61
C ASN A 3 3.39 -16.19 -1.58
N LYS A 4 4.51 -16.85 -1.92
CA LYS A 4 5.88 -16.37 -1.69
C LYS A 4 6.24 -15.12 -2.51
N GLY A 5 5.64 -14.93 -3.68
CA GLY A 5 5.97 -13.80 -4.58
C GLY A 5 5.07 -12.57 -4.49
N LEU A 6 3.91 -12.66 -3.83
CA LEU A 6 2.94 -11.55 -3.77
C LEU A 6 3.48 -10.32 -3.01
N PHE A 7 4.45 -10.53 -2.11
CA PHE A 7 4.94 -9.50 -1.20
C PHE A 7 6.44 -9.18 -1.36
N GLU A 8 7.13 -9.78 -2.34
CA GLU A 8 8.56 -9.50 -2.60
C GLU A 8 8.79 -8.03 -3.05
N GLY A 9 7.75 -7.43 -3.66
CA GLY A 9 7.77 -6.09 -4.21
C GLY A 9 8.23 -6.06 -5.67
N PHE A 10 8.04 -4.92 -6.34
CA PHE A 10 8.43 -4.77 -7.75
C PHE A 10 9.93 -4.57 -7.93
N SER A 11 10.47 -5.05 -9.05
CA SER A 11 11.83 -4.73 -9.50
C SER A 11 11.98 -3.23 -9.76
N GLU A 12 13.22 -2.73 -9.73
CA GLU A 12 13.50 -1.30 -10.01
C GLU A 12 13.05 -0.88 -11.42
N GLU A 13 13.18 -1.77 -12.40
CA GLU A 13 12.71 -1.52 -13.77
C GLU A 13 11.18 -1.34 -13.81
N LYS A 14 10.44 -2.21 -13.11
CA LYS A 14 8.99 -2.08 -13.00
C LYS A 14 8.58 -0.82 -12.23
N GLN A 15 9.32 -0.46 -11.18
CA GLN A 15 9.06 0.78 -10.44
C GLN A 15 9.18 2.00 -11.37
N LYS A 16 10.24 2.09 -12.18
CA LYS A 16 10.41 3.19 -13.16
C LYS A 16 9.28 3.27 -14.19
N GLU A 17 8.87 2.13 -14.74
CA GLU A 17 7.75 2.06 -15.68
C GLU A 17 6.45 2.62 -15.04
N TYR A 18 6.20 2.27 -13.77
CA TYR A 18 5.06 2.80 -13.03
C TYR A 18 5.21 4.29 -12.70
N GLU A 19 6.41 4.78 -12.39
CA GLU A 19 6.66 6.21 -12.18
C GLU A 19 6.25 7.04 -13.41
N GLU A 20 6.63 6.61 -14.62
CA GLU A 20 6.24 7.27 -15.87
C GLU A 20 4.73 7.22 -16.11
N ALA A 21 4.08 6.09 -15.81
CA ALA A 21 2.64 5.94 -15.96
C ALA A 21 1.85 6.82 -14.97
N ILE A 22 2.33 6.94 -13.73
CA ILE A 22 1.71 7.77 -12.69
C ILE A 22 1.83 9.24 -13.08
N HIS A 23 3.00 9.68 -13.52
CA HIS A 23 3.21 11.06 -14.00
C HIS A 23 2.19 11.46 -15.06
N LYS A 24 1.98 10.59 -16.07
CA LYS A 24 1.05 10.84 -17.17
C LYS A 24 -0.43 10.87 -16.75
N ARG A 25 -0.81 10.12 -15.71
CA ARG A 25 -2.23 9.90 -15.37
C ARG A 25 -2.71 10.71 -14.16
N TYR A 26 -1.84 10.97 -13.20
CA TYR A 26 -2.20 11.56 -11.90
C TYR A 26 -1.39 12.81 -11.56
N GLY A 27 -0.41 13.19 -12.39
CA GLY A 27 0.49 14.30 -12.11
C GLY A 27 1.63 13.90 -11.16
N ASP A 28 2.39 14.89 -10.69
CA ASP A 28 3.72 14.65 -10.10
C ASP A 28 3.80 14.86 -8.59
N GLU A 29 2.85 15.56 -7.97
CA GLU A 29 2.96 16.01 -6.57
C GLU A 29 2.89 14.86 -5.57
N ASP A 30 1.85 14.04 -5.63
CA ASP A 30 1.69 12.88 -4.73
C ASP A 30 2.76 11.79 -5.01
N LEU A 31 3.20 11.66 -6.27
CA LEU A 31 4.29 10.77 -6.64
C LEU A 31 5.61 11.23 -6.03
N LYS A 32 5.94 12.52 -6.12
CA LYS A 32 7.13 13.11 -5.51
C LYS A 32 7.16 12.91 -4.00
N GLU A 33 6.05 13.14 -3.31
CA GLU A 33 5.97 12.92 -1.87
C GLU A 33 6.20 11.45 -1.52
N SER A 34 5.51 10.54 -2.21
CA SER A 34 5.68 9.09 -2.05
C SER A 34 7.12 8.64 -2.23
N GLN A 35 7.76 9.07 -3.31
CA GLN A 35 9.15 8.74 -3.56
C GLN A 35 10.08 9.34 -2.50
N LYS A 36 9.85 10.59 -2.09
CA LYS A 36 10.67 11.26 -1.08
C LYS A 36 10.60 10.51 0.25
N ARG A 37 9.40 10.17 0.73
CA ARG A 37 9.22 9.39 1.97
C ARG A 37 9.87 8.01 1.83
N TRP A 38 9.59 7.30 0.74
CA TRP A 38 10.14 5.96 0.52
C TRP A 38 11.68 5.96 0.47
N LYS A 39 12.30 6.89 -0.26
CA LYS A 39 13.76 7.05 -0.32
C LYS A 39 14.37 7.40 1.05
N SER A 40 13.64 8.11 1.91
CA SER A 40 14.10 8.47 3.26
C SER A 40 14.14 7.29 4.25
N TYR A 41 13.38 6.21 3.99
CA TYR A 41 13.30 5.08 4.91
C TYR A 41 14.50 4.15 4.83
N SER A 42 14.96 3.70 6.00
CA SER A 42 15.99 2.68 6.12
C SER A 42 15.51 1.33 5.56
N PRO A 43 16.42 0.43 5.13
CA PRO A 43 16.05 -0.91 4.65
C PRO A 43 15.15 -1.66 5.64
N LYS A 44 15.50 -1.64 6.93
CA LYS A 44 14.71 -2.25 8.01
C LYS A 44 13.30 -1.65 8.11
N LYS A 45 13.15 -0.34 7.94
CA LYS A 45 11.83 0.31 7.97
C LYS A 45 11.01 -0.09 6.74
N LYS A 46 11.63 -0.18 5.57
CA LYS A 46 10.98 -0.66 4.33
C LYS A 46 10.50 -2.10 4.47
N GLU A 47 11.32 -2.98 5.04
CA GLU A 47 10.93 -4.36 5.35
C GLU A 47 9.76 -4.43 6.32
N ALA A 48 9.78 -3.61 7.38
CA ALA A 48 8.67 -3.53 8.32
C ALA A 48 7.37 -3.06 7.65
N ILE A 49 7.44 -2.07 6.76
CA ILE A 49 6.30 -1.60 5.97
C ILE A 49 5.77 -2.75 5.08
N LYS A 50 6.65 -3.47 4.37
CA LYS A 50 6.22 -4.63 3.56
C LYS A 50 5.56 -5.74 4.39
N ALA A 51 6.12 -6.04 5.57
CA ALA A 51 5.54 -7.04 6.45
C ALA A 51 4.18 -6.60 7.02
N GLU A 52 4.01 -5.31 7.31
CA GLU A 52 2.75 -4.73 7.77
C GLU A 52 1.65 -4.85 6.70
N SER A 53 1.95 -4.50 5.44
CA SER A 53 0.98 -4.67 4.34
C SER A 53 0.61 -6.13 4.13
N GLN A 54 1.58 -7.04 4.17
CA GLN A 54 1.34 -8.48 4.08
C GLN A 54 0.38 -8.96 5.18
N ALA A 55 0.58 -8.53 6.43
CA ALA A 55 -0.29 -8.90 7.54
C ALA A 55 -1.72 -8.38 7.35
N ILE A 56 -1.87 -7.13 6.89
CA ILE A 56 -3.17 -6.51 6.62
C ILE A 56 -3.93 -7.30 5.55
N PHE A 57 -3.33 -7.51 4.38
CA PHE A 57 -4.00 -8.22 3.27
C PHE A 57 -4.27 -9.69 3.58
N THR A 58 -3.38 -10.36 4.30
CA THR A 58 -3.61 -11.75 4.74
C THR A 58 -4.80 -11.82 5.69
N THR A 59 -4.93 -10.86 6.61
CA THR A 59 -6.05 -10.82 7.56
C THR A 59 -7.36 -10.50 6.87
N ILE A 60 -7.37 -9.57 5.91
CA ILE A 60 -8.56 -9.29 5.08
C ILE A 60 -9.00 -10.56 4.35
N GLY A 61 -8.07 -11.27 3.70
CA GLY A 61 -8.36 -12.52 3.00
C GLY A 61 -8.93 -13.61 3.92
N ALA A 62 -8.48 -13.69 5.17
CA ALA A 62 -8.98 -14.66 6.16
C ALA A 62 -10.42 -14.37 6.64
N TYR A 63 -10.90 -13.13 6.48
CA TYR A 63 -12.24 -12.70 6.88
C TYR A 63 -13.13 -12.33 5.70
N ILE A 64 -12.72 -12.65 4.46
CA ILE A 64 -13.45 -12.23 3.27
C ILE A 64 -14.88 -12.79 3.24
N ASP A 65 -15.08 -14.01 3.75
CA ASP A 65 -16.39 -14.66 3.87
C ASP A 65 -17.34 -13.97 4.86
N LYS A 66 -16.81 -13.16 5.78
CA LYS A 66 -17.63 -12.38 6.74
C LYS A 66 -18.23 -11.11 6.12
N GLY A 67 -17.85 -10.79 4.88
CA GLY A 67 -18.27 -9.59 4.19
C GLY A 67 -17.50 -8.33 4.61
N HIS A 68 -17.57 -7.31 3.75
CA HIS A 68 -16.81 -6.07 3.90
C HIS A 68 -17.22 -5.25 5.14
N ASP A 69 -18.47 -5.36 5.60
CA ASP A 69 -18.99 -4.62 6.76
C ASP A 69 -18.64 -5.28 8.10
N SER A 70 -17.96 -6.44 8.10
CA SER A 70 -17.55 -7.08 9.34
C SER A 70 -16.58 -6.20 10.13
N PRO A 71 -16.71 -6.14 11.47
CA PRO A 71 -15.77 -5.38 12.32
C PRO A 71 -14.31 -5.75 12.08
N GLU A 72 -14.03 -7.02 11.78
CA GLU A 72 -12.69 -7.52 11.51
C GLU A 72 -12.12 -6.94 10.20
N VAL A 73 -12.89 -6.93 9.12
CA VAL A 73 -12.45 -6.34 7.84
C VAL A 73 -12.32 -4.82 7.98
N GLN A 74 -13.29 -4.14 8.61
CA GLN A 74 -13.25 -2.70 8.82
C GLN A 74 -12.05 -2.26 9.69
N ALA A 75 -11.66 -3.06 10.68
CA ALA A 75 -10.44 -2.82 11.45
C ALA A 75 -9.18 -2.87 10.57
N GLN A 76 -9.13 -3.79 9.60
CA GLN A 76 -8.03 -3.86 8.63
C GLN A 76 -8.07 -2.73 7.61
N ILE A 77 -9.25 -2.24 7.19
CA ILE A 77 -9.34 -1.04 6.34
C ILE A 77 -8.78 0.19 7.06
N LYS A 78 -9.05 0.34 8.37
CA LYS A 78 -8.44 1.40 9.18
C LYS A 78 -6.93 1.25 9.32
N ALA A 79 -6.43 0.01 9.41
CA ALA A 79 -5.00 -0.27 9.41
C ALA A 79 -4.37 0.06 8.04
N LEU A 80 -5.03 -0.31 6.94
CA LEU A 80 -4.62 -0.01 5.57
C LEU A 80 -4.54 1.50 5.32
N HIS A 81 -5.52 2.27 5.79
CA HIS A 81 -5.49 3.73 5.73
C HIS A 81 -4.23 4.32 6.38
N LYS A 82 -3.90 3.87 7.59
CA LYS A 82 -2.67 4.28 8.29
C LYS A 82 -1.42 3.82 7.55
N HIS A 83 -1.45 2.63 6.99
CA HIS A 83 -0.36 2.05 6.22
C HIS A 83 -0.03 2.88 4.97
N ILE A 84 -1.04 3.32 4.22
CA ILE A 84 -0.86 4.19 3.05
C ILE A 84 -0.21 5.53 3.45
N GLY A 85 -0.42 5.96 4.70
CA GLY A 85 0.24 7.12 5.32
C GLY A 85 1.77 7.10 5.27
N TYR A 86 2.42 5.94 5.11
CA TYR A 86 3.87 5.88 4.89
C TYR A 86 4.32 6.47 3.54
N PHE A 87 3.42 6.51 2.56
CA PHE A 87 3.73 6.97 1.21
C PHE A 87 3.31 8.43 1.03
N TYR A 88 2.11 8.80 1.42
CA TYR A 88 1.64 10.18 1.31
C TYR A 88 0.55 10.45 2.34
N GLU A 89 0.12 11.71 2.47
CA GLU A 89 -1.07 12.01 3.26
C GLU A 89 -2.32 11.36 2.64
N CYS A 90 -2.75 10.24 3.24
CA CYS A 90 -3.99 9.55 2.89
C CYS A 90 -5.13 10.16 3.71
N THR A 91 -6.00 10.93 3.05
CA THR A 91 -7.28 11.35 3.63
C THR A 91 -8.33 10.27 3.39
N TYR A 92 -9.44 10.29 4.13
CA TYR A 92 -10.54 9.36 3.88
C TYR A 92 -11.10 9.48 2.45
N GLU A 93 -11.15 10.71 1.89
CA GLU A 93 -11.56 10.92 0.49
C GLU A 93 -10.60 10.25 -0.50
N ARG A 94 -9.28 10.37 -0.25
CA ARG A 94 -8.27 9.68 -1.06
C ARG A 94 -8.38 8.18 -0.94
N LEU A 95 -8.65 7.66 0.27
CA LEU A 95 -8.86 6.23 0.50
C LEU A 95 -10.07 5.71 -0.28
N LEU A 96 -11.18 6.46 -0.30
CA LEU A 96 -12.37 6.11 -1.07
C LEU A 96 -12.10 6.06 -2.57
N GLY A 97 -11.21 6.92 -3.08
CA GLY A 97 -10.81 6.91 -4.50
C GLY A 97 -9.93 5.72 -4.93
N LEU A 98 -9.52 4.86 -4.00
CA LEU A 98 -8.71 3.66 -4.29
C LEU A 98 -9.55 2.39 -4.51
N GLY A 99 -10.88 2.46 -4.29
CA GLY A 99 -11.82 1.33 -4.39
C GLY A 99 -12.88 1.51 -5.45
#